data_AF-A0A522VF59-F1
#
_entry.id   AF-A0A522VF59-F1
#
_cell.length_a   1.000
_cell.length_b   1.000
_cell.length_c   1.000
_cell.angle_alpha   90.00
_cell.angle_beta   90.00
_cell.angle_gamma   90.00
#
_symmetry.space_group_name_H-M   'P 1'
#
loop_
_entity.id
_entity.type
_entity.pdbx_description
1 polymer ?
#
loop_
_entity_poly.entity_id
_entity_poly.type
_entity_poly.pdbx_seq_one_letter_code
_entity_poly.pdbx_strand_id
1 'polypeptide(L)'
;MTEETVIYQCSNIGIAGTTPVHVKQHEDGMLEARCGFALMGATNMTEEAFAACDHNPFHEKFYDNYSTGKGEDEGKAIAQLKANMKATADSLWV
;
A
#
# COMPACT_ATOMS: atom_id res chain seq x y z
N MET A 1 -24.88 3.00 -32.93
CA MET A 1 -23.59 2.88 -32.22
C MET A 1 -23.90 2.37 -30.84
N THR A 2 -23.48 1.16 -30.51
CA THR A 2 -23.64 0.57 -29.18
C THR A 2 -22.46 1.00 -28.34
N GLU A 3 -22.72 1.70 -27.23
CA GLU A 3 -21.68 2.06 -26.27
C GLU A 3 -21.23 0.78 -25.55
N GLU A 4 -19.92 0.54 -25.52
CA GLU A 4 -19.32 -0.60 -24.85
C GLU A 4 -18.51 -0.08 -23.66
N THR A 5 -18.93 -0.44 -22.44
CA THR A 5 -18.25 -0.05 -21.20
C THR A 5 -17.24 -1.13 -20.84
N VAL A 6 -15.95 -0.83 -20.99
CA VAL A 6 -14.88 -1.71 -20.48
C VAL A 6 -14.58 -1.32 -19.03
N ILE A 7 -14.92 -2.21 -18.11
CA ILE A 7 -14.69 -2.02 -16.67
C ILE A 7 -13.34 -2.64 -16.31
N TYR A 8 -12.40 -1.79 -15.89
CA TYR A 8 -11.15 -2.24 -15.27
C TYR A 8 -11.31 -2.21 -13.75
N GLN A 9 -11.54 -3.38 -13.16
CA GLN A 9 -11.54 -3.55 -11.69
C GLN A 9 -10.10 -3.62 -11.16
N CYS A 10 -9.91 -3.11 -9.94
CA CYS A 10 -8.70 -3.35 -9.17
C CYS A 10 -8.45 -4.87 -9.12
N SER A 11 -7.27 -5.31 -9.57
CA SER A 11 -6.99 -6.74 -9.83
C SER A 11 -6.86 -7.60 -8.58
N ASN A 12 -7.01 -7.02 -7.38
CA ASN A 12 -6.98 -7.71 -6.09
C ASN A 12 -8.20 -7.29 -5.27
N ILE A 13 -9.18 -8.19 -5.12
CA ILE A 13 -10.40 -7.92 -4.36
C ILE A 13 -10.08 -7.92 -2.85
N GLY A 14 -10.51 -6.88 -2.15
CA GLY A 14 -10.42 -6.80 -0.68
C GLY A 14 -9.25 -5.98 -0.14
N ILE A 15 -8.35 -5.46 -1.00
CA ILE A 15 -7.27 -4.55 -0.61
C ILE A 15 -7.28 -3.32 -1.51
N ALA A 16 -7.22 -2.13 -0.90
CA ALA A 16 -7.05 -0.87 -1.61
C ALA A 16 -5.94 -0.04 -0.94
N GLY A 17 -5.04 0.55 -1.72
CA GLY A 17 -4.04 1.48 -1.17
C GLY A 17 -4.72 2.74 -0.62
N THR A 18 -4.31 3.15 0.58
CA THR A 18 -4.84 4.35 1.27
C THR A 18 -3.83 5.50 1.29
N THR A 19 -2.58 5.23 0.90
CA THR A 19 -1.53 6.24 0.76
C THR A 19 -0.78 6.07 -0.56
N PRO A 20 -0.03 7.08 -1.01
CA PRO A 20 1.03 6.89 -1.98
C PRO A 20 2.07 5.87 -1.49
N VAL A 21 2.78 5.25 -2.42
CA VAL A 21 3.99 4.47 -2.09
C VAL A 21 5.09 5.44 -1.68
N HIS A 22 5.59 5.29 -0.46
CA HIS A 22 6.73 6.05 0.05
C HIS A 22 7.95 5.15 0.09
N VAL A 23 9.13 5.70 -0.22
CA VAL A 23 10.40 4.97 -0.19
C VAL A 23 11.37 5.70 0.73
N LYS A 24 12.01 4.96 1.64
CA LYS A 24 13.00 5.48 2.58
C LYS A 24 14.27 4.66 2.50
N GLN A 25 15.42 5.34 2.46
CA GLN A 25 16.72 4.68 2.62
C GLN A 25 17.09 4.61 4.11
N HIS A 26 17.59 3.46 4.55
CA HIS A 26 18.08 3.21 5.90
C HIS A 26 19.59 3.41 6.01
N GLU A 27 20.10 3.46 7.25
CA GLU A 27 21.52 3.65 7.55
C GLU A 27 22.42 2.53 7.00
N ASP A 28 21.87 1.32 6.82
CA ASP A 28 22.54 0.16 6.22
C ASP A 28 22.57 0.21 4.68
N GLY A 29 22.05 1.28 4.07
CA GLY A 29 21.97 1.46 2.63
C GLY A 29 20.76 0.80 1.97
N MET A 30 19.97 -0.01 2.69
CA MET A 30 18.76 -0.65 2.17
C MET A 30 17.63 0.35 1.98
N LEU A 31 16.79 0.12 0.97
CA LEU A 31 15.56 0.87 0.75
C LEU A 31 14.35 0.07 1.26
N GLU A 32 13.43 0.77 1.91
CA GLU A 32 12.11 0.26 2.30
C GLU A 32 11.02 1.07 1.59
N ALA A 33 10.13 0.38 0.88
CA ALA A 33 8.93 0.94 0.30
C ALA A 33 7.73 0.59 1.19
N ARG A 34 6.89 1.57 1.52
CA ARG A 34 5.65 1.37 2.30
C ARG A 34 4.44 1.95 1.60
N CYS A 35 3.30 1.31 1.83
CA CYS A 35 1.99 1.79 1.39
C CYS A 35 0.95 1.42 2.44
N GLY A 36 0.18 2.40 2.92
CA GLY A 36 -1.02 2.14 3.70
C GLY A 36 -2.06 1.41 2.87
N PHE A 37 -2.87 0.55 3.49
CA PHE A 37 -3.97 -0.12 2.80
C PHE A 37 -5.22 -0.28 3.67
N ALA A 38 -6.37 -0.31 3.01
CA ALA A 38 -7.66 -0.70 3.60
C ALA A 38 -7.92 -2.18 3.34
N LEU A 39 -8.46 -2.88 4.33
CA LEU A 39 -8.97 -4.25 4.20
C LEU A 39 -10.48 -4.21 4.10
N MET A 40 -11.04 -4.73 3.01
CA MET A 40 -12.50 -4.74 2.77
C MET A 40 -13.15 -3.35 2.95
N GLY A 41 -12.42 -2.29 2.58
CA GLY A 41 -12.88 -0.90 2.70
C GLY A 41 -12.75 -0.30 4.12
N ALA A 42 -12.19 -1.02 5.09
CA ALA A 42 -11.98 -0.52 6.44
C ALA A 42 -10.56 0.01 6.65
N THR A 43 -10.47 1.19 7.27
CA THR A 43 -9.25 1.86 7.75
C THR A 43 -9.31 2.02 9.28
N ASN A 44 -8.15 2.07 9.93
CA ASN A 44 -8.08 2.40 11.36
C ASN A 44 -7.98 3.92 11.59
N MET A 45 -7.50 4.67 10.59
CA MET A 45 -7.36 6.12 10.64
C MET A 45 -8.55 6.83 10.00
N THR A 46 -8.90 8.00 10.55
CA THR A 46 -9.82 8.95 9.88
C THR A 46 -9.05 9.77 8.85
N GLU A 47 -9.77 10.42 7.94
CA GLU A 47 -9.16 11.33 6.95
C GLU A 47 -8.35 12.45 7.64
N GLU A 48 -8.84 13.00 8.75
CA GLU A 48 -8.11 14.01 9.51
C GLU A 48 -6.81 13.46 10.11
N ALA A 49 -6.82 12.20 10.55
CA ALA A 49 -5.62 11.53 11.06
C ALA A 49 -4.61 11.24 9.94
N PHE A 50 -5.08 10.84 8.75
CA PHE A 50 -4.23 10.69 7.56
C PHE A 50 -3.61 12.02 7.14
N ALA A 51 -4.39 13.09 7.10
CA ALA A 51 -3.91 14.43 6.80
C ALA A 51 -2.87 14.92 7.82
N ALA A 52 -3.06 14.61 9.11
CA ALA A 52 -2.13 14.99 10.18
C ALA A 52 -0.77 14.27 10.13
N CYS A 53 -0.64 13.24 9.30
CA CYS A 53 0.62 12.53 9.06
C CYS A 53 1.04 12.56 7.59
N ASP A 54 0.54 13.51 6.81
CA ASP A 54 0.83 13.67 5.37
C ASP A 54 0.60 12.40 4.54
N HIS A 55 -0.35 11.55 4.96
CA HIS A 55 -0.57 10.23 4.36
C HIS A 55 0.73 9.40 4.25
N ASN A 56 1.65 9.56 5.21
CA ASN A 56 2.96 8.94 5.16
C ASN A 56 3.06 7.74 6.13
N PRO A 57 3.19 6.50 5.63
CA PRO A 57 3.31 5.28 6.44
C PRO A 57 4.66 5.11 7.16
N PHE A 58 5.60 6.06 7.00
CA PHE A 58 6.79 6.18 7.84
C PHE A 58 6.62 7.18 9.00
N HIS A 59 5.53 7.95 9.01
CA HIS A 59 5.29 8.93 10.04
C HIS A 59 5.00 8.25 11.38
N GLU A 60 5.54 8.77 12.49
CA GLU A 60 5.40 8.18 13.83
C GLU A 60 3.95 8.07 14.31
N LYS A 61 3.08 8.94 13.79
CA LYS A 61 1.64 8.98 14.08
C LYS A 61 0.79 8.13 13.13
N PHE A 62 1.39 7.41 12.20
CA PHE A 62 0.67 6.50 11.33
C PHE A 62 0.31 5.23 12.09
N TYR A 63 -0.98 4.93 12.25
CA TYR A 63 -1.48 3.76 12.97
C TYR A 63 -2.50 2.93 12.17
N ASP A 64 -2.54 3.11 10.85
CA ASP A 64 -3.31 2.24 9.97
C ASP A 64 -2.54 0.98 9.55
N ASN A 65 -3.23 0.09 8.84
CA ASN A 65 -2.61 -1.03 8.16
C ASN A 65 -1.69 -0.51 7.06
N TYR A 66 -0.50 -1.08 6.95
CA TYR A 66 0.41 -0.82 5.86
C TYR A 66 1.15 -2.09 5.47
N SER A 67 1.53 -2.15 4.20
CA SER A 67 2.44 -3.17 3.67
C SER A 67 3.81 -2.54 3.44
N THR A 68 4.83 -3.36 3.46
CA THR A 68 6.22 -2.94 3.28
C THR A 68 6.95 -3.89 2.34
N GLY A 69 7.97 -3.40 1.65
CA GLY A 69 8.94 -4.18 0.89
C GLY A 69 10.31 -3.56 0.99
N LYS A 70 11.35 -4.39 1.05
CA LYS A 70 12.75 -3.97 1.17
C LYS A 70 13.57 -4.42 -0.02
N GLY A 71 14.60 -3.65 -0.36
CA GLY A 71 15.50 -3.95 -1.47
C GLY A 71 16.77 -3.11 -1.46
N GLU A 72 17.78 -3.56 -2.21
CA GLU A 72 19.04 -2.83 -2.42
C GLU A 72 18.85 -1.60 -3.33
N ASP A 73 17.74 -1.53 -4.05
CA ASP A 73 17.33 -0.42 -4.89
C ASP A 73 15.81 -0.22 -4.81
N GLU A 74 15.33 0.93 -5.29
CA GLU A 74 13.90 1.29 -5.26
C GLU A 74 13.03 0.27 -6.01
N GLY A 75 13.51 -0.25 -7.14
CA GLY A 75 12.80 -1.24 -7.94
C GLY A 75 12.58 -2.55 -7.18
N LYS A 76 13.60 -3.05 -6.49
CA LYS A 76 13.52 -4.23 -5.64
C LYS A 76 12.60 -4.02 -4.44
N ALA A 77 12.67 -2.87 -3.78
CA ALA A 77 11.80 -2.55 -2.65
C ALA A 77 10.32 -2.50 -3.08
N ILE A 78 10.02 -1.84 -4.20
CA ILE A 78 8.66 -1.78 -4.76
C ILE A 78 8.18 -3.15 -5.24
N ALA A 79 9.06 -3.96 -5.86
CA ALA A 79 8.71 -5.31 -6.29
C ALA A 79 8.33 -6.20 -5.10
N GLN A 80 9.07 -6.13 -3.99
CA GLN A 80 8.74 -6.88 -2.77
C GLN A 80 7.45 -6.35 -2.12
N LEU A 81 7.23 -5.03 -2.09
CA LEU A 81 5.97 -4.44 -1.60
C LEU A 81 4.77 -4.98 -2.38
N LYS A 82 4.86 -5.02 -3.72
CA LYS A 82 3.81 -5.57 -4.59
C LYS A 82 3.54 -7.05 -4.31
N ALA A 83 4.61 -7.84 -4.13
CA ALA A 83 4.48 -9.26 -3.80
C ALA A 83 3.79 -9.46 -2.44
N ASN A 84 4.14 -8.66 -1.43
CA ASN A 84 3.53 -8.72 -0.10
C ASN A 84 2.05 -8.31 -0.14
N MET A 85 1.70 -7.22 -0.82
CA MET A 85 0.30 -6.82 -1.01
C MET A 85 -0.52 -7.89 -1.74
N LYS A 86 0.06 -8.54 -2.75
CA LYS A 86 -0.60 -9.66 -3.44
C LYS A 86 -0.81 -10.84 -2.49
N ALA A 87 0.20 -11.22 -1.70
CA ALA A 87 0.07 -12.30 -0.74
C ALA A 87 -1.01 -12.01 0.30
N THR A 88 -1.09 -10.76 0.79
CA THR A 88 -2.19 -10.35 1.68
C THR A 88 -3.54 -10.48 0.97
N ALA A 89 -3.67 -10.03 -0.28
CA ALA A 89 -4.93 -10.15 -1.02
C ALA A 89 -5.34 -11.60 -1.22
N ASP A 90 -4.41 -12.46 -1.64
CA ASP A 90 -4.64 -13.89 -1.82
C ASP A 90 -5.06 -14.56 -0.50
N SER A 91 -4.53 -14.11 0.64
CA SER A 91 -4.86 -14.64 1.97
C SER A 91 -6.27 -14.32 2.48
N LEU A 92 -6.99 -13.39 1.85
CA LEU A 92 -8.36 -13.06 2.24
C LEU A 92 -9.40 -14.07 1.71
N TRP A 93 -9.00 -14.96 0.81
CA TRP A 93 -9.89 -15.85 0.07
C TRP A 93 -9.60 -17.35 0.29
N VAL A 94 -8.77 -17.67 1.29
CA VAL A 94 -8.40 -19.06 1.65
C VAL A 94 -9.38 -19.65 2.65
#